data_AF-E3NWF2-F1
#
_entry.id   AF-E3NWF2-F1
#
_cell.length_a   1.000
_cell.length_b   1.000
_cell.length_c   1.000
_cell.angle_alpha   90.00
_cell.angle_beta   90.00
_cell.angle_gamma   90.00
#
_symmetry.space_group_name_H-M   'P 1'
#
loop_
_entity.id
_entity.type
_entity.pdbx_description
1 polymer ?
#
loop_
_entity_poly.entity_id
_entity_poly.type
_entity_poly.pdbx_seq_one_letter_code
_entity_poly.pdbx_strand_id
1 'polypeptide(L)'
;MDTQGTFDNNSTYQQCMTVFALSTIVSSVQIYNVVDNIQEDALQHLSLFVEYGRMAMEQPHNFGKPFQQLVFCVRDFKNQEEYEFGENGGTDFLDNILQTNPEQPEEIKAVRELLREYFEDIQCYLLPHPGYKVAERQSFRGHVKDLRPLFREELKKMVPNLLGPHNLKPKIVNGKTVTCRKMIQYFKEYAASFDGETLPQPQSILNANAKLICIEAAHEAKVNYCRGMDRSTYGTRMMSEKKLLEAHIKHGITALNIYDKCPKIGSKEVRSLLLEKLQEDINVSFFIYVLLKILIFDYN
;
A
#
# COMPACT_ATOMS: atom_id res chain seq x y z
N MET A 1 4.60 6.37 -10.39
CA MET A 1 3.41 7.22 -10.18
C MET A 1 3.95 8.61 -9.98
N ASP A 2 3.50 9.58 -10.76
CA ASP A 2 3.80 10.99 -10.49
C ASP A 2 2.65 11.57 -9.66
N THR A 3 2.96 12.44 -8.72
CA THR A 3 1.99 13.01 -7.78
C THR A 3 1.98 14.52 -7.92
N GLN A 4 0.83 15.14 -7.69
CA GLN A 4 0.76 16.59 -7.58
C GLN A 4 1.75 17.06 -6.50
N GLY A 5 2.50 18.12 -6.80
CA GLY A 5 3.44 18.70 -5.85
C GLY A 5 2.70 19.13 -4.59
N THR A 6 3.20 18.70 -3.43
CA THR A 6 2.64 19.13 -2.15
C THR A 6 2.90 20.62 -1.96
N PHE A 7 1.92 21.34 -1.41
CA PHE A 7 1.99 22.76 -1.04
C PHE A 7 2.02 23.74 -2.22
N ASP A 8 1.23 23.48 -3.27
CA ASP A 8 0.88 24.54 -4.23
C ASP A 8 -0.13 25.53 -3.64
N ASN A 9 -0.22 26.74 -4.20
CA ASN A 9 -1.10 27.81 -3.67
C ASN A 9 -2.61 27.48 -3.73
N ASN A 10 -2.98 26.35 -4.34
CA ASN A 10 -4.36 25.98 -4.61
C ASN A 10 -4.83 24.76 -3.80
N SER A 11 -3.90 23.97 -3.25
CA SER A 11 -4.20 22.75 -2.52
C SER A 11 -4.07 22.96 -1.01
N THR A 12 -4.99 22.38 -0.25
CA THR A 12 -4.89 22.43 1.21
C THR A 12 -3.77 21.52 1.70
N TYR A 13 -3.21 21.83 2.87
CA TYR A 13 -2.25 20.97 3.56
C TYR A 13 -2.77 19.52 3.68
N GLN A 14 -4.06 19.36 3.95
CA GLN A 14 -4.71 18.06 4.07
C GLN A 14 -4.72 17.28 2.75
N GLN A 15 -5.05 17.93 1.63
CA GLN A 15 -5.01 17.28 0.31
C GLN A 15 -3.60 16.79 -0.03
N CYS A 16 -2.58 17.59 0.31
CA CYS A 16 -1.19 17.23 0.13
C CYS A 16 -0.82 15.99 0.95
N MET A 17 -1.21 15.96 2.22
CA MET A 17 -0.98 14.81 3.10
C MET A 17 -1.73 13.56 2.65
N THR A 18 -2.95 13.68 2.13
CA THR A 18 -3.71 12.54 1.60
C THR A 18 -3.06 11.97 0.35
N VAL A 19 -2.61 12.83 -0.58
CA VAL A 19 -1.89 12.39 -1.79
C VAL A 19 -0.57 11.70 -1.40
N PHE A 20 0.18 12.28 -0.44
CA PHE A 20 1.41 11.69 0.07
C PHE A 20 1.15 10.32 0.72
N ALA A 21 0.19 10.24 1.63
CA ALA A 21 -0.22 9.00 2.29
C ALA A 21 -0.61 7.90 1.28
N LEU A 22 -1.47 8.23 0.32
CA LEU A 22 -1.87 7.32 -0.74
C LEU A 22 -0.66 6.84 -1.55
N SER A 23 0.20 7.77 -1.98
CA SER A 23 1.37 7.44 -2.80
C SER A 23 2.31 6.46 -2.09
N THR A 24 2.56 6.66 -0.79
CA THR A 24 3.44 5.81 0.02
C THR A 24 2.83 4.43 0.30
N ILE A 25 1.53 4.36 0.59
CA ILE A 25 0.88 3.08 0.90
C ILE A 25 0.81 2.20 -0.35
N VAL A 26 0.61 2.78 -1.54
CA VAL A 26 0.49 2.00 -2.79
C VAL A 26 1.82 1.73 -3.48
N SER A 27 2.86 2.52 -3.21
CA SER A 27 4.18 2.33 -3.82
C SER A 27 4.97 1.21 -3.15
N SER A 28 5.80 0.50 -3.93
CA SER A 28 6.87 -0.36 -3.39
C SER A 28 8.16 0.43 -3.15
N VAL A 29 8.35 1.51 -3.91
CA VAL A 29 9.44 2.46 -3.76
C VAL A 29 8.84 3.86 -3.72
N GLN A 30 8.95 4.53 -2.57
CA GLN A 30 8.52 5.91 -2.39
C GLN A 30 9.73 6.83 -2.51
N ILE A 31 9.78 7.66 -3.55
CA ILE A 31 10.81 8.70 -3.67
C ILE A 31 10.26 9.98 -3.05
N TYR A 32 10.77 10.34 -1.88
CA TYR A 32 10.43 11.58 -1.20
C TYR A 32 11.39 12.68 -1.64
N ASN A 33 10.94 13.47 -2.61
CA ASN A 33 11.73 14.54 -3.20
C ASN A 33 11.63 15.82 -2.37
N VAL A 34 12.74 16.22 -1.74
CA VAL A 34 12.87 17.46 -0.94
C VAL A 34 13.89 18.38 -1.59
N VAL A 35 13.86 19.67 -1.27
CA VAL A 35 14.77 20.68 -1.84
C VAL A 35 15.66 21.25 -0.73
N ASP A 36 16.94 21.45 -1.04
CA ASP A 36 18.02 21.93 -0.19
C ASP A 36 18.37 21.01 0.99
N ASN A 37 17.38 20.59 1.80
CA ASN A 37 17.59 19.86 3.04
C ASN A 37 16.36 18.98 3.41
N ILE A 38 16.54 17.99 4.29
CA ILE A 38 15.46 17.28 4.97
C ILE A 38 15.09 18.07 6.22
N GLN A 39 13.99 18.80 6.17
CA GLN A 39 13.50 19.62 7.29
C GLN A 39 12.59 18.81 8.23
N GLU A 40 12.34 19.36 9.44
CA GLU A 40 11.53 18.70 10.46
C GLU A 40 10.07 18.48 10.03
N ASP A 41 9.49 19.42 9.27
CA ASP A 41 8.16 19.27 8.69
C ASP A 41 8.11 18.06 7.74
N ALA A 42 9.15 17.86 6.94
CA ALA A 42 9.26 16.72 6.05
C ALA A 42 9.27 15.39 6.82
N LEU A 43 9.98 15.33 7.96
CA LEU A 43 9.98 14.18 8.86
C LEU A 43 8.64 14.01 9.57
N GLN A 44 7.98 15.09 9.99
CA GLN A 44 6.66 15.05 10.63
C GLN A 44 5.60 14.44 9.71
N HIS A 45 5.67 14.63 8.40
CA HIS A 45 4.77 13.95 7.46
C HIS A 45 4.88 12.42 7.52
N LEU A 46 6.00 11.88 7.99
CA LEU A 46 6.22 10.44 8.14
C LEU A 46 5.65 9.87 9.45
N SER A 47 5.23 10.73 10.39
CA SER A 47 4.64 10.32 11.67
C SER A 47 3.45 9.39 11.50
N LEU A 48 2.57 9.67 10.54
CA LEU A 48 1.43 8.82 10.15
C LEU A 48 1.85 7.36 9.90
N PHE A 49 2.97 7.16 9.20
CA PHE A 49 3.45 5.82 8.84
C PHE A 49 4.10 5.11 10.03
N VAL A 50 4.75 5.87 10.91
CA VAL A 50 5.33 5.36 12.16
C VAL A 50 4.22 4.90 13.10
N GLU A 51 3.18 5.69 13.28
CA GLU A 51 2.02 5.31 14.09
C GLU A 51 1.28 4.12 13.51
N TYR A 52 1.05 4.10 12.19
CA TYR A 52 0.45 2.96 11.52
C TYR A 52 1.31 1.70 11.66
N GLY A 53 2.63 1.82 11.51
CA GLY A 53 3.56 0.70 11.66
C GLY A 53 3.52 0.10 13.05
N ARG A 54 3.47 0.94 14.09
CA ARG A 54 3.27 0.51 15.47
C ARG A 54 1.97 -0.28 15.61
N MET A 55 0.86 0.29 15.14
CA MET A 55 -0.46 -0.37 15.21
C MET A 55 -0.51 -1.69 14.47
N ALA A 56 0.16 -1.79 13.31
CA ALA A 56 0.22 -2.99 12.50
C ALA A 56 1.06 -4.10 13.18
N MET A 57 2.16 -3.73 13.85
CA MET A 57 3.00 -4.68 14.58
C MET A 57 2.38 -5.16 15.90
N GLU A 58 1.54 -4.35 16.53
CA GLU A 58 0.77 -4.73 17.74
C GLU A 58 -0.37 -5.72 17.44
N GLN A 59 -0.72 -5.93 16.17
CA GLN A 59 -1.78 -6.88 15.81
C GLN A 59 -1.35 -8.32 16.14
N PRO A 60 -2.29 -9.19 16.54
CA PRO A 60 -1.99 -10.60 16.87
C PRO A 60 -1.35 -11.37 15.72
N HIS A 61 -1.58 -10.90 14.48
CA HIS A 61 -1.01 -11.47 13.27
C HIS A 61 -0.02 -10.47 12.67
N ASN A 62 1.27 -10.71 12.88
CA ASN A 62 2.35 -9.88 12.35
C ASN A 62 2.68 -10.30 10.91
N PHE A 63 2.55 -9.38 9.96
CA PHE A 63 2.89 -9.60 8.54
C PHE A 63 4.30 -9.14 8.16
N GLY A 64 5.12 -8.75 9.14
CA GLY A 64 6.41 -8.10 8.94
C GLY A 64 6.27 -6.59 8.77
N LYS A 65 7.32 -5.97 8.22
CA LYS A 65 7.37 -4.53 8.01
C LYS A 65 6.27 -4.08 7.04
N PRO A 66 5.50 -3.03 7.37
CA PRO A 66 4.37 -2.57 6.56
C PRO A 66 4.80 -1.90 5.26
N PHE A 67 5.97 -1.27 5.22
CA PHE A 67 6.47 -0.51 4.08
C PHE A 67 7.76 -1.12 3.54
N GLN A 68 7.96 -0.95 2.24
CA GLN A 68 9.12 -1.50 1.55
C GLN A 68 10.24 -0.46 1.53
N GLN A 69 10.34 0.36 0.48
CA GLN A 69 11.47 1.27 0.31
C GLN A 69 11.03 2.73 0.38
N LEU A 70 11.71 3.52 1.20
CA LEU A 70 11.65 4.98 1.22
C LEU A 70 12.99 5.55 0.73
N VAL A 71 12.95 6.48 -0.22
CA VAL A 71 14.14 7.10 -0.79
C VAL A 71 14.03 8.60 -0.63
N PHE A 72 14.84 9.20 0.24
CA PHE A 72 15.00 10.65 0.27
C PHE A 72 15.81 11.08 -0.94
N CYS A 73 15.26 11.99 -1.74
CA CYS A 73 15.97 12.60 -2.85
C CYS A 73 16.10 14.09 -2.56
N VAL A 74 17.26 14.50 -2.01
CA VAL A 74 17.55 15.89 -1.66
C VAL A 74 18.08 16.61 -2.89
N ARG A 75 17.25 17.49 -3.44
CA ARG A 75 17.56 18.31 -4.61
C ARG A 75 18.36 19.53 -4.21
N ASP A 76 19.20 19.99 -5.13
CA ASP A 76 19.95 21.24 -4.99
C ASP A 76 20.81 21.31 -3.72
N PHE A 77 21.30 20.16 -3.25
CA PHE A 77 22.10 20.05 -2.03
C PHE A 77 23.36 20.91 -2.13
N LYS A 78 23.65 21.67 -1.06
CA LYS A 78 24.68 22.73 -1.05
C LYS A 78 25.94 22.35 -0.28
N ASN A 79 25.84 21.44 0.69
CA ASN A 79 26.90 21.16 1.68
C ASN A 79 27.84 20.02 1.26
N GLN A 80 28.37 20.08 0.03
CA GLN A 80 29.24 19.03 -0.52
C GLN A 80 30.56 18.83 0.22
N GLU A 81 30.97 19.80 1.04
CA GLU A 81 32.21 19.74 1.83
C GLU A 81 32.07 18.82 3.04
N GLU A 82 30.84 18.64 3.55
CA GLU A 82 30.54 17.79 4.70
C GLU A 82 30.05 16.41 4.25
N TYR A 83 29.22 16.36 3.21
CA TYR A 83 28.67 15.11 2.67
C TYR A 83 28.81 15.08 1.16
N GLU A 84 29.38 13.99 0.61
CA GLU A 84 29.52 13.83 -0.84
C GLU A 84 28.16 13.66 -1.54
N PHE A 85 28.09 14.02 -2.82
CA PHE A 85 26.88 13.76 -3.61
C PHE A 85 26.66 12.26 -3.85
N GLY A 86 25.41 11.90 -4.11
CA GLY A 86 25.00 10.52 -4.39
C GLY A 86 24.49 9.80 -3.14
N GLU A 87 24.58 8.47 -3.18
CA GLU A 87 24.01 7.57 -2.17
C GLU A 87 24.84 7.55 -0.88
N ASN A 88 26.16 7.36 -1.00
CA ASN A 88 27.07 7.24 0.15
C ASN A 88 26.99 8.44 1.10
N GLY A 89 27.24 9.65 0.61
CA GLY A 89 27.11 10.85 1.42
C GLY A 89 25.67 11.11 1.85
N GLY A 90 24.68 10.64 1.09
CA GLY A 90 23.27 10.65 1.49
C GLY A 90 22.99 9.76 2.69
N THR A 91 23.61 8.58 2.78
CA THR A 91 23.52 7.69 3.95
C THR A 91 24.07 8.37 5.18
N ASP A 92 25.30 8.90 5.10
CA ASP A 92 25.93 9.60 6.23
C ASP A 92 25.10 10.83 6.67
N PHE A 93 24.59 11.58 5.69
CA PHE A 93 23.73 12.74 5.93
C PHE A 93 22.41 12.34 6.61
N LEU A 94 21.75 11.29 6.12
CA LEU A 94 20.49 10.81 6.69
C LEU A 94 20.69 10.27 8.10
N ASP A 95 21.79 9.53 8.34
CA ASP A 95 22.11 9.02 9.67
C ASP A 95 22.32 10.15 10.67
N ASN A 96 22.93 11.26 10.25
CA ASN A 96 23.05 12.47 11.08
C ASN A 96 21.67 13.12 11.36
N ILE A 97 20.81 13.26 10.34
CA ILE A 97 19.46 13.85 10.49
C ILE A 97 18.55 13.00 11.41
N LEU A 98 18.72 11.68 11.39
CA LEU A 98 17.96 10.74 12.21
C LEU A 98 18.54 10.55 13.62
N GLN A 99 19.60 11.26 14.01
CA GLN A 99 20.06 11.23 15.40
C GLN A 99 19.03 11.87 16.35
N THR A 100 18.85 11.25 17.52
CA THR A 100 17.98 11.78 18.57
C THR A 100 18.76 12.47 19.67
N ASN A 101 18.15 13.49 20.27
CA ASN A 101 18.65 14.16 21.48
C ASN A 101 17.61 14.00 22.61
N PRO A 102 18.00 13.67 23.85
CA PRO A 102 17.10 13.59 25.00
C PRO A 102 16.16 14.78 25.21
N GLU A 103 16.57 15.99 24.81
CA GLU A 103 15.78 17.23 24.96
C GLU A 103 14.65 17.36 23.94
N GLN A 104 14.64 16.53 22.89
CA GLN A 104 13.61 16.58 21.85
C GLN A 104 12.28 16.01 22.36
N PRO A 105 11.13 16.53 21.85
CA PRO A 105 9.83 15.94 22.11
C PRO A 105 9.76 14.48 21.69
N GLU A 106 9.01 13.67 22.45
CA GLU A 106 8.89 12.22 22.23
C GLU A 106 8.39 11.87 20.83
N GLU A 107 7.45 12.65 20.29
CA GLU A 107 6.91 12.46 18.94
C GLU A 107 8.00 12.55 17.86
N ILE A 108 8.95 13.47 18.01
CA ILE A 108 10.03 13.65 17.03
C ILE A 108 11.06 12.52 17.16
N LYS A 109 11.40 12.13 18.40
CA LYS A 109 12.31 10.99 18.65
C LYS A 109 11.73 9.68 18.09
N ALA A 110 10.44 9.44 18.32
CA ALA A 110 9.75 8.26 17.84
C ALA A 110 9.81 8.13 16.31
N VAL A 111 9.66 9.23 15.56
CA VAL A 111 9.81 9.19 14.11
C VAL A 111 11.21 8.75 13.70
N ARG A 112 12.25 9.35 14.29
CA ARG A 112 13.64 9.06 13.94
C ARG A 112 14.06 7.63 14.29
N GLU A 113 13.63 7.14 15.45
CA GLU A 113 14.00 5.80 15.94
C GLU A 113 13.24 4.69 15.22
N LEU A 114 11.95 4.90 14.93
CA LEU A 114 11.07 3.83 14.44
C LEU A 114 10.94 3.78 12.91
N LEU A 115 11.39 4.82 12.19
CA LEU A 115 11.36 4.82 10.72
C LEU A 115 12.03 3.56 10.14
N ARG A 116 13.24 3.22 10.64
CA ARG A 116 13.98 2.04 10.18
C ARG A 116 13.33 0.71 10.59
N GLU A 117 12.46 0.72 11.60
CA GLU A 117 11.72 -0.48 12.03
C GLU A 117 10.55 -0.81 11.09
N TYR A 118 9.92 0.19 10.48
CA TYR A 118 8.70 -0.01 9.68
C TYR A 118 8.90 -0.01 8.16
N PHE A 119 10.06 0.47 7.68
CA PHE A 119 10.47 0.35 6.28
C PHE A 119 11.52 -0.77 6.13
N GLU A 120 11.39 -1.60 5.08
CA GLU A 120 12.41 -2.60 4.73
C GLU A 120 13.76 -1.95 4.41
N ASP A 121 13.74 -0.81 3.72
CA ASP A 121 14.93 -0.09 3.31
C ASP A 121 14.67 1.43 3.28
N ILE A 122 15.63 2.21 3.76
CA ILE A 122 15.60 3.67 3.69
C ILE A 122 16.92 4.16 3.11
N GLN A 123 16.83 4.79 1.94
CA GLN A 123 17.98 5.35 1.22
C GLN A 123 17.88 6.87 1.15
N CYS A 124 19.01 7.53 0.91
CA CYS A 124 19.08 8.96 0.69
C CYS A 124 20.06 9.26 -0.44
N TYR A 125 19.67 10.13 -1.37
CA TYR A 125 20.51 10.60 -2.46
C TYR A 125 20.61 12.13 -2.39
N LEU A 126 21.85 12.62 -2.34
CA LEU A 126 22.16 14.05 -2.39
C LEU A 126 22.46 14.45 -3.82
N LEU A 127 21.58 15.25 -4.43
CA LEU A 127 21.75 15.70 -5.81
C LEU A 127 22.19 17.17 -5.86
N PRO A 128 23.21 17.49 -6.68
CA PRO A 128 23.62 18.88 -6.86
C PRO A 128 22.56 19.68 -7.62
N HIS A 129 22.67 21.01 -7.60
CA HIS A 129 21.82 21.86 -8.43
C HIS A 129 21.97 21.51 -9.94
N PRO A 130 20.88 21.34 -10.70
CA PRO A 130 20.90 20.85 -12.08
C PRO A 130 21.53 21.82 -13.09
N GLY A 131 21.71 23.09 -12.69
CA GLY A 131 22.29 24.17 -13.48
C GLY A 131 21.27 25.26 -13.82
N TYR A 132 21.74 26.50 -13.96
CA TYR A 132 20.87 27.67 -14.14
C TYR A 132 19.97 27.59 -15.38
N LYS A 133 20.49 27.05 -16.50
CA LYS A 133 19.68 26.81 -17.71
C LYS A 133 18.45 25.95 -17.46
N VAL A 134 18.52 25.02 -16.50
CA VAL A 134 17.42 24.11 -16.15
C VAL A 134 16.46 24.80 -15.19
N ALA A 135 16.97 25.56 -14.23
CA ALA A 135 16.18 26.29 -13.25
C ALA A 135 15.39 27.46 -13.89
N GLU A 136 15.95 28.08 -14.93
CA GLU A 136 15.31 29.17 -15.67
C GLU A 136 14.26 28.62 -16.66
N ARG A 137 13.00 28.58 -16.20
CA ARG A 137 11.81 27.94 -16.84
C ARG A 137 11.57 28.27 -18.32
N GLN A 138 12.19 29.30 -18.89
CA GLN A 138 11.94 29.72 -20.28
C GLN A 138 12.91 29.11 -21.30
N SER A 139 14.05 28.56 -20.88
CA SER A 139 15.13 28.14 -21.79
C SER A 139 15.32 26.62 -21.88
N PHE A 140 14.86 25.85 -20.90
CA PHE A 140 15.09 24.41 -20.85
C PHE A 140 14.10 23.62 -21.73
N ARG A 141 14.64 22.83 -22.67
CA ARG A 141 13.86 21.93 -23.55
C ARG A 141 13.97 20.46 -23.16
N GLY A 142 14.49 20.15 -21.96
CA GLY A 142 14.69 18.77 -21.52
C GLY A 142 15.97 18.11 -22.05
N HIS A 143 16.86 18.84 -22.72
CA HIS A 143 18.07 18.24 -23.27
C HIS A 143 19.10 17.93 -22.18
N VAL A 144 19.56 16.67 -22.15
CA VAL A 144 20.58 16.21 -21.20
C VAL A 144 21.87 17.01 -21.28
N LYS A 145 22.25 17.51 -22.47
CA LYS A 145 23.47 18.33 -22.62
C LYS A 145 23.45 19.63 -21.80
N ASP A 146 22.25 20.16 -21.50
CA ASP A 146 22.07 21.42 -20.78
C ASP A 146 22.06 21.24 -19.25
N LEU A 147 21.99 19.99 -18.77
CA LEU A 147 22.19 19.66 -17.36
C LEU A 147 23.68 19.79 -16.98
N ARG A 148 23.95 20.29 -15.78
CA ARG A 148 25.29 20.35 -15.18
C ARG A 148 25.94 18.95 -15.19
N PRO A 149 27.22 18.80 -15.59
CA PRO A 149 27.87 17.48 -15.70
C PRO A 149 27.73 16.61 -14.46
N LEU A 150 28.03 17.16 -13.28
CA LEU A 150 27.97 16.45 -12.00
C LEU A 150 26.55 15.95 -11.69
N PHE A 151 25.51 16.75 -11.96
CA PHE A 151 24.12 16.32 -11.79
C PHE A 151 23.77 15.12 -12.68
N ARG A 152 24.29 15.09 -13.90
CA ARG A 152 24.08 13.97 -14.82
C ARG A 152 24.77 12.70 -14.34
N GLU A 153 25.96 12.83 -13.77
CA GLU A 153 26.71 11.70 -13.25
C GLU A 153 25.98 11.05 -12.08
N GLU A 154 25.47 11.86 -11.15
CA GLU A 154 24.68 11.34 -10.02
C GLU A 154 23.35 10.74 -10.47
N LEU A 155 22.64 11.35 -11.42
CA LEU A 155 21.44 10.75 -12.00
C LEU A 155 21.72 9.42 -12.70
N LYS A 156 22.86 9.29 -13.39
CA LYS A 156 23.27 8.05 -14.06
C LYS A 156 23.56 6.92 -13.07
N LYS A 157 23.91 7.22 -11.83
CA LYS A 157 24.07 6.24 -10.74
C LYS A 157 22.72 5.93 -10.08
N MET A 158 21.99 6.96 -9.69
CA MET A 158 20.73 6.84 -8.95
C MET A 158 19.64 6.09 -9.72
N VAL A 159 19.42 6.43 -11.00
CA VAL A 159 18.30 5.86 -11.77
C VAL A 159 18.42 4.33 -11.94
N PRO A 160 19.57 3.76 -12.35
CA PRO A 160 19.75 2.32 -12.37
C PRO A 160 19.67 1.66 -10.99
N ASN A 161 20.17 2.31 -9.93
CA ASN A 161 20.08 1.77 -8.57
C ASN A 161 18.62 1.64 -8.11
N LEU A 162 17.77 2.61 -8.45
CA LEU A 162 16.36 2.58 -8.06
C LEU A 162 15.47 1.75 -9.00
N LEU A 163 15.71 1.81 -10.31
CA LEU A 163 14.79 1.29 -11.34
C LEU A 163 15.39 0.14 -12.16
N GLY A 164 16.60 -0.32 -11.82
CA GLY A 164 17.24 -1.47 -12.45
C GLY A 164 16.41 -2.74 -12.29
N PRO A 165 16.37 -3.65 -13.29
CA PRO A 165 15.51 -4.84 -13.26
C PRO A 165 15.67 -5.72 -12.01
N HIS A 166 16.88 -5.76 -11.44
CA HIS A 166 17.19 -6.54 -10.25
C HIS A 166 16.79 -5.86 -8.93
N ASN A 167 16.55 -4.54 -8.97
CA ASN A 167 16.22 -3.72 -7.82
C ASN A 167 14.71 -3.49 -7.68
N LEU A 168 13.95 -3.71 -8.76
CA LEU A 168 12.50 -3.59 -8.76
C LEU A 168 11.85 -4.70 -7.91
N LYS A 169 11.39 -4.31 -6.71
CA LYS A 169 10.60 -5.19 -5.84
C LYS A 169 9.11 -5.07 -6.16
N PRO A 170 8.39 -6.19 -6.30
CA PRO A 170 6.94 -6.13 -6.44
C PRO A 170 6.32 -5.62 -5.14
N LYS A 171 5.15 -4.96 -5.25
CA LYS A 171 4.44 -4.47 -4.06
C LYS A 171 4.01 -5.62 -3.18
N ILE A 172 4.33 -5.55 -1.90
CA ILE A 172 3.86 -6.47 -0.87
C ILE A 172 2.89 -5.71 0.04
N VAL A 173 1.75 -6.32 0.35
CA VAL A 173 0.84 -5.85 1.40
C VAL A 173 0.38 -7.04 2.21
N ASN A 174 0.44 -6.94 3.53
CA ASN A 174 0.08 -8.01 4.47
C ASN A 174 0.79 -9.34 4.12
N GLY A 175 2.10 -9.26 3.83
CA GLY A 175 2.95 -10.41 3.51
C GLY A 175 2.69 -11.07 2.15
N LYS A 176 1.81 -10.51 1.29
CA LYS A 176 1.48 -11.06 -0.02
C LYS A 176 1.85 -10.11 -1.16
N THR A 177 2.39 -10.67 -2.23
CA THR A 177 2.64 -9.93 -3.47
C THR A 177 1.32 -9.50 -4.13
N VAL A 178 1.23 -8.23 -4.50
CA VAL A 178 0.04 -7.61 -5.10
C VAL A 178 0.16 -7.62 -6.64
N THR A 179 -0.86 -8.14 -7.31
CA THR A 179 -0.97 -8.08 -8.78
C THR A 179 -1.59 -6.76 -9.23
N CYS A 180 -1.41 -6.37 -10.50
CA CYS A 180 -2.02 -5.14 -11.03
C CYS A 180 -3.55 -5.11 -10.88
N ARG A 181 -4.23 -6.26 -11.06
CA ARG A 181 -5.68 -6.36 -10.87
C ARG A 181 -6.07 -6.05 -9.41
N LYS A 182 -5.32 -6.61 -8.46
CA LYS A 182 -5.53 -6.36 -7.03
C LYS A 182 -5.17 -4.91 -6.68
N MET A 183 -4.11 -4.35 -7.25
CA MET A 183 -3.69 -2.97 -6.98
C MET A 183 -4.82 -1.95 -7.19
N ILE A 184 -5.65 -2.12 -8.23
CA ILE A 184 -6.82 -1.25 -8.46
C ILE A 184 -7.81 -1.33 -7.30
N GLN A 185 -8.05 -2.52 -6.76
CA GLN A 185 -8.94 -2.71 -5.61
C GLN A 185 -8.36 -2.06 -4.36
N TYR A 186 -7.06 -2.24 -4.10
CA TYR A 186 -6.37 -1.62 -2.97
C TYR A 186 -6.46 -0.09 -3.06
N PHE A 187 -6.17 0.48 -4.22
CA PHE A 187 -6.26 1.92 -4.45
C PHE A 187 -7.66 2.47 -4.16
N LYS A 188 -8.72 1.78 -4.61
CA LYS A 188 -10.11 2.16 -4.32
C LYS A 188 -10.43 2.14 -2.83
N GLU A 189 -10.00 1.09 -2.12
CA GLU A 189 -10.27 0.98 -0.68
C GLU A 189 -9.49 2.01 0.14
N TYR A 190 -8.23 2.29 -0.19
CA TYR A 190 -7.48 3.35 0.49
C TYR A 190 -8.05 4.73 0.18
N ALA A 191 -8.38 5.02 -1.09
CA ALA A 191 -8.99 6.29 -1.47
C ALA A 191 -10.32 6.51 -0.72
N ALA A 192 -11.17 5.49 -0.65
CA ALA A 192 -12.42 5.55 0.10
C ALA A 192 -12.20 5.72 1.62
N SER A 193 -11.11 5.18 2.16
CA SER A 193 -10.78 5.29 3.59
C SER A 193 -10.21 6.65 3.98
N PHE A 194 -9.80 7.46 2.99
CA PHE A 194 -9.38 8.84 3.16
C PHE A 194 -10.37 9.84 2.56
N ASP A 195 -11.56 9.36 2.17
CA ASP A 195 -12.62 10.20 1.62
C ASP A 195 -13.27 11.01 2.76
N GLY A 196 -12.86 12.27 2.89
CA GLY A 196 -13.31 13.19 3.94
C GLY A 196 -12.45 14.45 4.05
N GLU A 197 -12.91 15.41 4.86
CA GLU A 197 -12.17 16.65 5.17
C GLU A 197 -11.17 16.49 6.33
N THR A 198 -10.96 15.26 6.81
CA THR A 198 -10.08 14.96 7.93
C THR A 198 -8.74 14.41 7.46
N LEU A 199 -7.67 14.73 8.20
CA LEU A 199 -6.35 14.18 7.92
C LEU A 199 -6.38 12.64 7.94
N PRO A 200 -5.64 11.98 7.04
CA PRO A 200 -5.47 10.52 7.07
C PRO A 200 -5.08 10.04 8.46
N GLN A 201 -5.77 9.03 8.97
CA GLN A 201 -5.49 8.46 10.29
C GLN A 201 -4.87 7.06 10.15
N PRO A 202 -3.94 6.67 11.05
CA PRO A 202 -3.36 5.33 11.06
C PRO A 202 -4.42 4.21 11.10
N GLN A 203 -5.47 4.42 11.89
CA GLN A 203 -6.59 3.48 12.02
C GLN A 203 -7.33 3.27 10.70
N SER A 204 -7.44 4.30 9.84
CA SER A 204 -8.08 4.18 8.53
C SER A 204 -7.29 3.22 7.63
N ILE A 205 -5.96 3.30 7.66
CA ILE A 205 -5.09 2.38 6.90
C ILE A 205 -5.24 0.94 7.41
N LEU A 206 -5.21 0.76 8.72
CA LEU A 206 -5.38 -0.54 9.36
C LEU A 206 -6.73 -1.18 9.01
N ASN A 207 -7.82 -0.40 9.09
CA ASN A 207 -9.16 -0.87 8.75
C ASN A 207 -9.30 -1.18 7.25
N ALA A 208 -8.71 -0.37 6.37
CA ALA A 208 -8.67 -0.65 4.93
C ALA A 208 -7.96 -1.99 4.65
N ASN A 209 -6.83 -2.23 5.31
CA ASN A 209 -6.10 -3.50 5.20
C ASN A 209 -6.89 -4.69 5.74
N ALA A 210 -7.52 -4.54 6.91
CA ALA A 210 -8.42 -5.55 7.44
C ALA A 210 -9.56 -5.89 6.46
N LYS A 211 -10.17 -4.86 5.88
CA LYS A 211 -11.24 -5.00 4.87
C LYS A 211 -10.76 -5.76 3.65
N LEU A 212 -9.60 -5.41 3.10
CA LEU A 212 -9.01 -6.09 1.93
C LEU A 212 -8.74 -7.57 2.22
N ILE A 213 -8.16 -7.90 3.38
CA ILE A 213 -7.93 -9.30 3.80
C ILE A 213 -9.26 -10.05 3.88
N CYS A 214 -10.29 -9.46 4.47
CA CYS A 214 -11.60 -10.08 4.60
C CYS A 214 -12.27 -10.28 3.22
N ILE A 215 -12.16 -9.32 2.30
CA ILE A 215 -12.67 -9.48 0.93
C ILE A 215 -11.99 -10.64 0.22
N GLU A 216 -10.66 -10.76 0.34
CA GLU A 216 -9.92 -11.88 -0.24
C GLU A 216 -10.38 -13.23 0.34
N ALA A 217 -10.53 -13.31 1.66
CA ALA A 217 -10.98 -14.52 2.34
C ALA A 217 -12.42 -14.89 1.94
N ALA A 218 -13.32 -13.91 1.83
CA ALA A 218 -14.70 -14.12 1.38
C ALA A 218 -14.75 -14.63 -0.07
N HIS A 219 -13.96 -14.04 -0.95
CA HIS A 219 -13.85 -14.49 -2.33
C HIS A 219 -13.33 -15.93 -2.42
N GLU A 220 -12.27 -16.26 -1.67
CA GLU A 220 -11.73 -17.63 -1.62
C GLU A 220 -12.75 -18.65 -1.08
N ALA A 221 -13.49 -18.28 -0.03
CA ALA A 221 -14.56 -19.08 0.54
C ALA A 221 -15.68 -19.34 -0.49
N LYS A 222 -16.14 -18.30 -1.19
CA LYS A 222 -17.18 -18.40 -2.23
C LYS A 222 -16.72 -19.26 -3.40
N VAL A 223 -15.48 -19.10 -3.88
CA VAL A 223 -14.94 -19.92 -4.95
C VAL A 223 -14.88 -21.40 -4.54
N ASN A 224 -14.49 -21.70 -3.30
CA ASN A 224 -14.50 -23.06 -2.78
C ASN A 224 -15.93 -23.63 -2.69
N TYR A 225 -16.89 -22.84 -2.22
CA TYR A 225 -18.31 -23.22 -2.22
C TYR A 225 -18.79 -23.60 -3.62
N CYS A 226 -18.59 -22.74 -4.61
CA CYS A 226 -19.02 -22.99 -5.99
C CYS A 226 -18.35 -24.24 -6.56
N ARG A 227 -17.04 -24.40 -6.39
CA ARG A 227 -16.33 -25.61 -6.84
C ARG A 227 -16.85 -26.88 -6.17
N GLY A 228 -17.22 -26.81 -4.89
CA GLY A 228 -17.84 -27.92 -4.17
C GLY A 228 -19.19 -28.29 -4.77
N MET A 229 -20.05 -27.29 -4.99
CA MET A 229 -21.37 -27.46 -5.61
C MET A 229 -21.27 -28.00 -7.04
N ASP A 230 -20.37 -27.46 -7.86
CA ASP A 230 -20.12 -27.93 -9.23
C ASP A 230 -19.75 -29.42 -9.24
N ARG A 231 -18.85 -29.86 -8.34
CA ARG A 231 -18.48 -31.29 -8.22
C ARG A 231 -19.65 -32.15 -7.76
N SER A 232 -20.41 -31.68 -6.78
CA SER A 232 -21.58 -32.40 -6.25
C SER A 232 -22.71 -32.52 -7.26
N THR A 233 -22.77 -31.61 -8.24
CA THR A 233 -23.80 -31.59 -9.29
C THR A 233 -23.29 -32.01 -10.66
N TYR A 234 -22.02 -32.39 -10.77
CA TYR A 234 -21.35 -32.77 -12.02
C TYR A 234 -22.00 -34.01 -12.65
N GLY A 235 -22.17 -34.00 -13.97
CA GLY A 235 -22.72 -35.12 -14.75
C GLY A 235 -24.20 -35.43 -14.46
N THR A 236 -24.82 -34.77 -13.48
CA THR A 236 -26.20 -35.03 -13.06
C THR A 236 -27.12 -33.96 -13.63
N ARG A 237 -28.05 -34.37 -14.52
CA ARG A 237 -29.02 -33.46 -15.14
C ARG A 237 -30.07 -32.97 -14.14
N MET A 238 -30.54 -33.84 -13.24
CA MET A 238 -31.52 -33.51 -12.20
C MET A 238 -31.12 -34.09 -10.85
N MET A 239 -31.34 -33.32 -9.78
CA MET A 239 -31.05 -33.74 -8.41
C MET A 239 -32.26 -33.54 -7.52
N SER A 240 -32.45 -34.40 -6.52
CA SER A 240 -33.49 -34.16 -5.52
C SER A 240 -33.12 -32.97 -4.65
N GLU A 241 -34.14 -32.21 -4.24
CA GLU A 241 -34.00 -31.04 -3.36
C GLU A 241 -33.20 -31.39 -2.09
N LYS A 242 -33.50 -32.53 -1.47
CA LYS A 242 -32.77 -33.03 -0.30
C LYS A 242 -31.26 -33.17 -0.55
N LYS A 243 -30.85 -33.81 -1.65
CA LYS A 243 -29.43 -34.00 -1.96
C LYS A 243 -28.73 -32.68 -2.27
N LEU A 244 -29.43 -31.77 -2.94
CA LEU A 244 -28.90 -30.45 -3.25
C LEU A 244 -28.72 -29.60 -1.98
N LEU A 245 -29.66 -29.67 -1.05
CA LEU A 245 -29.59 -29.02 0.26
C LEU A 245 -28.46 -29.59 1.13
N GLU A 246 -28.29 -30.91 1.17
CA GLU A 246 -27.17 -31.56 1.87
C GLU A 246 -25.81 -31.09 1.33
N ALA A 247 -25.68 -30.98 0.01
CA ALA A 247 -24.46 -30.46 -0.63
C ALA A 247 -24.23 -28.98 -0.28
N HIS A 248 -25.29 -28.16 -0.32
CA HIS A 248 -25.23 -26.75 0.06
C HIS A 248 -24.76 -26.56 1.51
N ILE A 249 -25.35 -27.27 2.46
CA ILE A 249 -24.96 -27.19 3.88
C ILE A 249 -23.49 -27.60 4.04
N LYS A 250 -23.08 -28.72 3.45
CA LYS A 250 -21.70 -29.23 3.54
C LYS A 250 -20.68 -28.22 3.01
N HIS A 251 -20.89 -27.71 1.81
CA HIS A 251 -19.95 -26.77 1.18
C HIS A 251 -20.06 -25.37 1.78
N GLY A 252 -21.22 -24.98 2.27
CA GLY A 252 -21.45 -23.74 3.02
C GLY A 252 -20.65 -23.72 4.32
N ILE A 253 -20.74 -24.77 5.14
CA ILE A 253 -19.92 -24.91 6.35
C ILE A 253 -18.43 -24.85 6.01
N THR A 254 -18.01 -25.52 4.93
CA THR A 254 -16.61 -25.49 4.49
C THR A 254 -16.16 -24.08 4.11
N ALA A 255 -16.97 -23.32 3.39
CA ALA A 255 -16.69 -21.94 3.02
C ALA A 255 -16.62 -21.02 4.26
N LEU A 256 -17.53 -21.17 5.22
CA LEU A 256 -17.50 -20.41 6.47
C LEU A 256 -16.24 -20.73 7.29
N ASN A 257 -15.83 -22.00 7.34
CA ASN A 257 -14.58 -22.40 8.00
C ASN A 257 -13.33 -21.84 7.30
N ILE A 258 -13.36 -21.65 5.99
CA ILE A 258 -12.28 -20.97 5.25
C ILE A 258 -12.24 -19.50 5.66
N TYR A 259 -13.39 -18.82 5.64
CA TYR A 259 -13.46 -17.42 6.06
C TYR A 259 -13.06 -17.22 7.52
N ASP A 260 -13.38 -18.17 8.41
CA ASP A 260 -13.06 -18.00 9.83
C ASP A 260 -11.54 -17.99 10.11
N LYS A 261 -10.74 -18.61 9.23
CA LYS A 261 -9.27 -18.54 9.26
C LYS A 261 -8.71 -17.17 8.86
N CYS A 262 -9.54 -16.28 8.34
CA CYS A 262 -9.14 -14.90 8.05
C CYS A 262 -8.50 -14.28 9.31
N PRO A 263 -7.32 -13.63 9.20
CA PRO A 263 -6.73 -12.88 10.30
C PRO A 263 -7.73 -11.89 10.92
N LYS A 264 -7.70 -11.77 12.26
CA LYS A 264 -8.57 -10.88 13.04
C LYS A 264 -7.80 -9.59 13.33
N ILE A 265 -7.87 -8.64 12.40
CA ILE A 265 -7.15 -7.35 12.43
C ILE A 265 -8.17 -6.24 12.31
N GLY A 266 -7.87 -5.08 12.90
CA GLY A 266 -8.73 -3.90 12.83
C GLY A 266 -10.06 -4.12 13.55
N SER A 267 -11.09 -3.40 13.10
CA SER A 267 -12.39 -3.39 13.77
C SER A 267 -13.20 -4.68 13.48
N LYS A 268 -13.97 -5.15 14.48
CA LYS A 268 -14.78 -6.39 14.36
C LYS A 268 -15.94 -6.22 13.38
N GLU A 269 -16.42 -5.00 13.22
CA GLU A 269 -17.58 -4.63 12.41
C GLU A 269 -17.33 -4.97 10.93
N VAL A 270 -16.13 -4.68 10.42
CA VAL A 270 -15.75 -4.95 9.03
C VAL A 270 -15.84 -6.45 8.72
N ARG A 271 -15.31 -7.29 9.61
CA ARG A 271 -15.34 -8.74 9.44
C ARG A 271 -16.76 -9.29 9.47
N SER A 272 -17.59 -8.82 10.40
CA SER A 272 -18.99 -9.26 10.53
C SER A 272 -19.82 -8.90 9.30
N LEU A 273 -19.68 -7.67 8.79
CA LEU A 273 -20.41 -7.22 7.60
C LEU A 273 -20.01 -7.99 6.34
N LEU A 274 -18.73 -8.31 6.17
CA LEU A 274 -18.26 -9.13 5.05
C LEU A 274 -18.64 -10.61 5.18
N LEU A 275 -18.79 -11.12 6.40
CA LEU A 275 -19.31 -12.47 6.65
C LEU A 275 -20.78 -12.58 6.25
N GLU A 276 -21.61 -11.60 6.64
CA GLU A 276 -23.02 -11.53 6.25
C GLU A 276 -23.16 -11.48 4.73
N LYS A 277 -22.39 -10.61 4.06
CA LYS A 277 -22.35 -10.54 2.61
C LYS A 277 -21.91 -11.86 1.95
N LEU A 278 -20.94 -12.57 2.53
CA LEU A 278 -20.54 -13.89 2.04
C LEU A 278 -21.69 -14.91 2.14
N GLN A 279 -22.44 -14.89 3.24
CA GLN A 279 -23.59 -15.78 3.43
C GLN A 279 -24.70 -15.48 2.41
N GLU A 280 -25.01 -14.21 2.17
CA GLU A 280 -25.93 -13.79 1.10
C GLU A 280 -25.46 -14.27 -0.27
N ASP A 281 -24.19 -14.07 -0.60
CA ASP A 281 -23.59 -14.49 -1.86
C ASP A 281 -23.65 -16.01 -2.08
N ILE A 282 -23.47 -16.79 -1.02
CA ILE A 282 -23.60 -18.26 -1.03
C ILE A 282 -25.07 -18.64 -1.28
N ASN A 283 -26.02 -17.96 -0.64
CA ASN A 283 -27.46 -18.21 -0.80
C ASN A 283 -27.94 -17.86 -2.22
N VAL A 284 -27.49 -16.75 -2.79
CA VAL A 284 -27.75 -16.39 -4.19
C VAL A 284 -27.18 -17.45 -5.12
N SER A 285 -25.95 -17.91 -4.88
CA SER A 285 -25.33 -18.97 -5.68
C SER A 285 -26.12 -20.28 -5.57
N PHE A 286 -26.60 -20.63 -4.37
CA PHE A 286 -27.46 -21.80 -4.15
C PHE A 286 -28.75 -21.74 -4.97
N PHE A 287 -29.42 -20.59 -5.00
CA PHE A 287 -30.64 -20.39 -5.78
C PHE A 287 -30.42 -20.66 -7.27
N ILE A 288 -29.26 -20.29 -7.82
CA ILE A 288 -28.89 -20.61 -9.21
C ILE A 288 -28.79 -22.12 -9.42
N TYR A 289 -28.19 -22.87 -8.49
CA TYR A 289 -28.15 -24.35 -8.59
C TYR A 289 -29.54 -24.97 -8.49
N VAL A 290 -30.43 -24.43 -7.64
CA VAL A 290 -31.84 -24.87 -7.55
C VAL A 290 -32.53 -24.70 -8.90
N LEU A 291 -32.42 -23.52 -9.52
CA LEU A 291 -32.98 -23.27 -10.85
C LEU A 291 -32.44 -24.27 -11.89
N LEU A 292 -31.11 -24.43 -11.94
CA LEU A 292 -30.44 -25.27 -12.94
C LEU A 292 -30.73 -26.77 -12.80
N LYS A 293 -30.93 -27.27 -11.57
CA LYS A 293 -31.00 -28.71 -11.29
C LYS A 293 -32.39 -29.22 -10.93
N ILE A 294 -33.33 -28.30 -10.66
CA ILE A 294 -34.71 -28.63 -10.29
C ILE A 294 -35.69 -28.03 -11.31
N LEU A 295 -35.60 -26.73 -11.61
CA LEU A 295 -36.72 -25.99 -12.24
C LEU A 295 -36.68 -25.90 -13.78
N ILE A 296 -35.56 -26.17 -14.46
CA ILE A 296 -35.43 -25.93 -15.92
C ILE A 296 -36.17 -26.97 -16.81
N PHE A 297 -36.79 -28.03 -16.27
CA PHE A 297 -37.54 -29.01 -17.08
C PHE A 297 -39.02 -29.20 -16.74
N ASP A 298 -39.59 -28.47 -15.77
CA ASP A 298 -41.05 -28.52 -15.53
C ASP A 298 -41.88 -27.73 -16.57
N TYR A 299 -41.26 -27.29 -17.68
CA TYR A 299 -41.88 -26.48 -18.74
C TYR A 299 -41.76 -27.07 -20.16
N ASN A 300 -41.41 -28.35 -20.31
CA ASN A 300 -41.55 -29.11 -21.58
C ASN A 300 -42.39 -30.36 -21.37
#